data_AF-A0A851A884-F1
#
_entry.id   AF-A0A851A884-F1
#
_cell.length_a   1.000
_cell.length_b   1.000
_cell.length_c   1.000
_cell.angle_alpha   90.00
_cell.angle_beta   90.00
_cell.angle_gamma   90.00
#
_symmetry.space_group_name_H-M   'P 1'
#
loop_
_entity.id
_entity.type
_entity.pdbx_description
1 polymer ?
#
loop_
_entity_poly.entity_id
_entity_poly.type
_entity_poly.pdbx_seq_one_letter_code
_entity_poly.pdbx_strand_id
1 'polypeptide(L)'
;MFVPCDRGGDSAGSGFKGFTLLMPAVSVGNVGQLATDLVISTLDMTKVGYFYTDCLVPMVGNNPYATAEENSTELSINAEVYSLPSKKLVVLQIRSPFIKNKYRPFCQTLLSWVKSSKCARVVLLSSSHAYQRDDEQLLGTPLRYLLTPDLEKAVGGLMRELNWKEMEEVAAYPGINDTEKALHIPGGGITKLLFTESCSKGIQMAVLLKFCSEGDNIPDAFALVNYLNEWLQLIKSESSTDASSQWKIPSSWRLLFGSGLPPALF
;
A
#
# COMPACT_ATOMS: atom_id res chain seq x y z
N MET A 1 -17.26 -0.01 3.40
CA MET A 1 -18.03 1.04 2.70
C MET A 1 -17.41 2.38 3.07
N PHE A 2 -17.23 3.28 2.10
CA PHE A 2 -16.69 4.61 2.37
C PHE A 2 -17.71 5.47 3.10
N VAL A 3 -17.25 6.16 4.14
CA VAL A 3 -18.03 7.10 4.97
C VAL A 3 -17.28 8.43 4.96
N PRO A 4 -17.80 9.49 4.32
CA PRO A 4 -17.13 10.78 4.26
C PRO A 4 -17.10 11.46 5.63
N CYS A 5 -16.12 12.34 5.86
CA CYS A 5 -16.11 13.22 7.04
C CYS A 5 -17.13 14.36 6.87
N ASP A 6 -17.89 14.68 7.93
CA ASP A 6 -18.95 15.71 7.94
C ASP A 6 -18.46 17.15 7.64
N ARG A 7 -17.15 17.39 7.57
CA ARG A 7 -16.56 18.72 7.30
C ARG A 7 -16.40 19.07 5.82
N GLY A 8 -16.76 18.17 4.90
CA GLY A 8 -16.72 18.45 3.46
C GLY A 8 -18.07 18.95 2.94
N GLY A 9 -18.39 20.23 3.15
CA GLY A 9 -19.64 20.85 2.68
C GLY A 9 -19.92 20.53 1.20
N ASP A 10 -21.12 20.02 0.91
CA ASP A 10 -21.79 19.72 -0.38
C ASP A 10 -20.96 19.13 -1.54
N SER A 11 -19.69 18.79 -1.31
CA SER A 11 -18.69 18.35 -2.27
C SER A 11 -18.04 17.02 -1.88
N ALA A 12 -18.24 16.52 -0.66
CA ALA A 12 -17.79 15.19 -0.23
C ALA A 12 -18.53 14.03 -0.90
N GLY A 13 -19.60 14.32 -1.65
CA GLY A 13 -20.26 13.40 -2.59
C GLY A 13 -19.62 13.36 -3.99
N SER A 14 -18.56 14.13 -4.26
CA SER A 14 -17.91 14.15 -5.56
C SER A 14 -16.92 12.98 -5.69
N GLY A 15 -17.34 11.98 -6.46
CA GLY A 15 -16.66 10.68 -6.54
C GLY A 15 -15.20 10.76 -6.99
N PHE A 16 -14.40 9.77 -6.55
CA PHE A 16 -13.01 9.54 -6.94
C PHE A 16 -12.85 9.12 -8.42
N LYS A 17 -13.67 9.67 -9.31
CA LYS A 17 -13.72 9.34 -10.72
C LYS A 17 -12.40 9.71 -11.37
N GLY A 18 -11.74 8.72 -11.95
CA GLY A 18 -10.45 8.91 -12.61
C GLY A 18 -9.27 9.06 -11.64
N PHE A 19 -9.47 8.89 -10.33
CA PHE A 19 -8.38 8.89 -9.36
C PHE A 19 -7.64 7.56 -9.39
N THR A 20 -6.35 7.59 -9.03
CA THR A 20 -5.63 6.38 -8.64
C THR A 20 -5.90 6.13 -7.16
N LEU A 21 -6.40 4.94 -6.81
CA LEU A 21 -6.47 4.48 -5.43
C LEU A 21 -5.16 3.81 -5.06
N LEU A 22 -4.41 4.39 -4.14
CA LEU A 22 -3.26 3.76 -3.51
C LEU A 22 -3.70 3.11 -2.19
N MET A 23 -3.25 1.89 -1.92
CA MET A 23 -3.53 1.25 -0.64
C MET A 23 -2.46 0.22 -0.27
N PRO A 24 -2.26 -0.07 1.02
CA PRO A 24 -1.39 -1.15 1.45
C PRO A 24 -2.14 -2.49 1.46
N ALA A 25 -1.38 -3.57 1.31
CA ALA A 25 -1.72 -4.84 1.91
C ALA A 25 -1.18 -4.88 3.35
N VAL A 26 -1.93 -5.49 4.27
CA VAL A 26 -1.38 -5.90 5.57
C VAL A 26 -0.61 -7.20 5.32
N SER A 27 0.69 -7.07 5.11
CA SER A 27 1.63 -8.13 4.73
C SER A 27 2.91 -8.07 5.58
N VAL A 28 3.78 -9.08 5.48
CA VAL A 28 5.02 -9.22 6.26
C VAL A 28 5.80 -7.90 6.42
N GLY A 29 6.24 -7.60 7.64
CA GLY A 29 7.02 -6.40 7.94
C GLY A 29 6.28 -5.06 7.71
N ASN A 30 4.96 -5.10 7.47
CA ASN A 30 4.09 -3.94 7.28
C ASN A 30 4.60 -2.92 6.24
N VAL A 31 5.45 -3.36 5.29
CA VAL A 31 6.18 -2.48 4.36
C VAL A 31 5.22 -1.61 3.55
N GLY A 32 4.11 -2.19 3.07
CA GLY A 32 3.09 -1.45 2.33
C GLY A 32 2.43 -0.35 3.17
N GLN A 33 2.13 -0.62 4.44
CA GLN A 33 1.52 0.34 5.36
C GLN A 33 2.50 1.48 5.67
N LEU A 34 3.77 1.15 5.93
CA LEU A 34 4.84 2.12 6.17
C LEU A 34 5.11 2.98 4.92
N ALA A 35 5.13 2.39 3.73
CA ALA A 35 5.29 3.14 2.48
C ALA A 35 4.09 4.08 2.23
N THR A 36 2.88 3.63 2.57
CA THR A 36 1.66 4.47 2.49
C THR A 36 1.73 5.64 3.47
N ASP A 37 2.31 5.45 4.67
CA ASP A 37 2.54 6.52 5.62
C ASP A 37 3.45 7.62 5.08
N LEU A 38 4.53 7.23 4.41
CA LEU A 38 5.44 8.18 3.78
C LEU A 38 4.70 9.01 2.72
N VAL A 39 3.84 8.40 1.91
CA VAL A 39 3.05 9.13 0.90
C VAL A 39 2.11 10.15 1.56
N ILE A 40 1.33 9.72 2.56
CA ILE A 40 0.35 10.60 3.22
C ILE A 40 1.06 11.77 3.92
N SER A 41 2.12 11.48 4.66
CA SER A 41 2.89 12.45 5.43
C SER A 41 3.63 13.45 4.52
N THR A 42 4.24 12.97 3.44
CA THR A 42 5.02 13.81 2.51
C THR A 42 4.13 14.74 1.70
N LEU A 43 2.96 14.25 1.27
CA LEU A 43 2.04 15.03 0.45
C LEU A 43 1.02 15.83 1.27
N ASP A 44 1.14 15.80 2.60
CA ASP A 44 0.23 16.46 3.55
C ASP A 44 -1.26 16.22 3.23
N MET A 45 -1.59 14.94 2.99
CA MET A 45 -2.90 14.59 2.47
C MET A 45 -4.01 14.79 3.51
N THR A 46 -5.14 15.34 3.08
CA THR A 46 -6.31 15.55 3.95
C THR A 46 -7.12 14.27 4.11
N LYS A 47 -7.49 13.93 5.35
CA LYS A 47 -8.45 12.85 5.65
C LYS A 47 -9.84 13.26 5.18
N VAL A 48 -10.40 12.51 4.23
CA VAL A 48 -11.72 12.78 3.62
C VAL A 48 -12.81 11.82 4.10
N GLY A 49 -12.44 10.74 4.78
CA GLY A 49 -13.40 9.81 5.33
C GLY A 49 -12.76 8.54 5.88
N TYR A 50 -13.61 7.55 6.08
CA TYR A 50 -13.28 6.26 6.67
C TYR A 50 -13.72 5.13 5.74
N PHE A 51 -13.00 4.02 5.77
CA PHE A 51 -13.45 2.80 5.11
C PHE A 51 -14.06 1.86 6.14
N TYR A 52 -15.36 2.04 6.41
CA TYR A 52 -16.09 1.26 7.41
C TYR A 52 -16.19 -0.21 7.00
N THR A 53 -15.72 -1.10 7.88
CA THR A 53 -15.75 -2.55 7.66
C THR A 53 -15.68 -3.30 8.98
N ASP A 54 -16.35 -4.45 9.06
CA ASP A 54 -16.25 -5.41 10.16
C ASP A 54 -15.13 -6.45 9.93
N CYS A 55 -14.31 -6.27 8.90
CA CYS A 55 -13.27 -7.23 8.50
C CYS A 55 -11.92 -6.96 9.14
N LEU A 56 -11.77 -5.84 9.85
CA LEU A 56 -10.54 -5.36 10.46
C LEU A 56 -10.72 -5.27 11.97
N VAL A 57 -9.65 -5.55 12.73
CA VAL A 57 -9.69 -5.40 14.20
C VAL A 57 -9.95 -3.94 14.56
N PRO A 58 -10.95 -3.63 15.41
CA PRO A 58 -11.21 -2.27 15.84
C PRO A 58 -10.01 -1.68 16.57
N MET A 59 -9.65 -0.45 16.23
CA MET A 59 -8.62 0.32 16.93
C MET A 59 -8.95 1.80 16.94
N VAL A 60 -8.43 2.48 17.95
CA VAL A 60 -8.42 3.94 18.06
C VAL A 60 -7.06 4.35 18.62
N GLY A 61 -6.51 5.43 18.08
CA GLY A 61 -5.25 6.01 18.55
C GLY A 61 -5.13 7.47 18.19
N ASN A 62 -4.01 8.07 18.59
CA ASN A 62 -3.68 9.44 18.23
C ASN A 62 -3.41 9.57 16.73
N ASN A 63 -3.59 10.77 16.18
CA ASN A 63 -3.26 11.05 14.79
C ASN A 63 -1.77 10.74 14.49
N PRO A 64 -1.47 9.77 13.62
CA PRO A 64 -0.11 9.32 13.36
C PRO A 64 0.74 10.32 12.57
N TYR A 65 0.09 11.34 12.00
CA TYR A 65 0.69 12.40 11.20
C TYR A 65 0.69 13.76 11.91
N ALA A 66 0.31 13.81 13.20
CA ALA A 66 0.21 15.07 13.93
C ALA A 66 1.57 15.79 13.99
N THR A 67 1.59 17.05 13.60
CA THR A 67 2.78 17.93 13.63
C THR A 67 2.52 19.24 14.36
N ALA A 68 1.28 19.50 14.76
CA ALA A 68 0.84 20.68 15.50
C ALA A 68 -0.18 20.28 16.58
N GLU A 69 -0.43 21.17 17.54
CA GLU A 69 -1.41 20.91 18.60
C GLU A 69 -2.82 20.72 18.04
N GLU A 70 -3.20 21.49 17.01
CA GLU A 70 -4.53 21.44 16.38
C GLU A 70 -4.88 20.06 15.84
N ASN A 71 -3.97 19.42 15.10
CA ASN A 71 -4.21 18.10 14.50
C ASN A 71 -3.86 16.93 15.44
N SER A 72 -3.31 17.21 16.62
CA SER A 72 -3.00 16.20 17.64
C SER A 72 -4.26 15.62 18.32
N THR A 73 -5.36 16.38 18.31
CA THR A 73 -6.65 15.97 18.89
C THR A 73 -7.46 15.06 17.99
N GLU A 74 -7.08 14.93 16.72
CA GLU A 74 -7.75 14.03 15.79
C GLU A 74 -7.43 12.57 16.14
N LEU A 75 -8.48 11.75 16.17
CA LEU A 75 -8.35 10.31 16.35
C LEU A 75 -8.09 9.64 15.01
N SER A 76 -7.21 8.63 15.04
CA SER A 76 -6.98 7.68 13.96
C SER A 76 -7.64 6.35 14.28
N ILE A 77 -8.24 5.73 13.26
CA ILE A 77 -8.91 4.43 13.36
C ILE A 77 -8.35 3.43 12.35
N ASN A 78 -8.83 2.19 12.40
CA ASN A 78 -8.34 1.05 11.63
C ASN A 78 -8.22 1.27 10.10
N ALA A 79 -9.13 2.02 9.48
CA ALA A 79 -9.12 2.27 8.04
C ALA A 79 -9.60 3.68 7.67
N GLU A 80 -8.67 4.49 7.17
CA GLU A 80 -8.88 5.91 6.89
C GLU A 80 -8.59 6.22 5.42
N VAL A 81 -9.35 7.15 4.85
CA VAL A 81 -9.23 7.56 3.45
C VAL A 81 -8.75 9.00 3.37
N TYR A 82 -7.67 9.21 2.64
CA TYR A 82 -7.04 10.50 2.41
C TYR A 82 -7.14 10.86 0.93
N SER A 83 -7.24 12.14 0.59
CA SER A 83 -7.33 12.57 -0.80
C SER A 83 -6.40 13.74 -1.12
N LEU A 84 -5.88 13.73 -2.33
CA LEU A 84 -5.14 14.83 -2.93
C LEU A 84 -5.64 15.06 -4.35
N PRO A 85 -6.69 15.90 -4.53
CA PRO A 85 -7.30 16.14 -5.83
C PRO A 85 -6.34 16.69 -6.89
N SER A 86 -5.36 17.50 -6.49
CA SER A 86 -4.35 18.08 -7.39
C SER A 86 -3.52 17.03 -8.14
N LYS A 87 -3.38 15.82 -7.58
CA LYS A 87 -2.71 14.67 -8.22
C LYS A 87 -3.67 13.55 -8.62
N LYS A 88 -5.00 13.74 -8.48
CA LYS A 88 -6.01 12.69 -8.64
C LYS A 88 -5.64 11.42 -7.87
N LEU A 89 -5.19 11.59 -6.64
CA LEU A 89 -4.75 10.49 -5.76
C LEU A 89 -5.72 10.37 -4.59
N VAL A 90 -6.17 9.15 -4.32
CA VAL A 90 -6.87 8.79 -3.10
C VAL A 90 -6.09 7.66 -2.44
N VAL A 91 -5.88 7.75 -1.14
CA VAL A 91 -5.12 6.77 -0.37
C VAL A 91 -6.04 6.14 0.67
N LEU A 92 -6.16 4.82 0.66
CA LEU A 92 -6.74 4.07 1.77
C LEU A 92 -5.60 3.57 2.64
N GLN A 93 -5.54 4.01 3.90
CA GLN A 93 -4.57 3.50 4.87
C GLN A 93 -5.24 2.51 5.81
N ILE A 94 -4.60 1.35 6.02
CA ILE A 94 -5.07 0.30 6.93
C ILE A 94 -4.04 0.16 8.05
N ARG A 95 -4.49 0.17 9.31
CA ARG A 95 -3.62 0.19 10.50
C ARG A 95 -3.75 -1.04 11.39
N SER A 96 -4.80 -1.83 11.19
CA SER A 96 -5.10 -3.00 12.01
C SER A 96 -5.10 -4.28 11.17
N PRO A 97 -4.81 -5.44 11.78
CA PRO A 97 -4.89 -6.71 11.08
C PRO A 97 -6.33 -7.08 10.70
N PHE A 98 -6.44 -8.00 9.75
CA PHE A 98 -7.71 -8.60 9.36
C PHE A 98 -8.22 -9.57 10.42
N ILE A 99 -9.54 -9.56 10.64
CA ILE A 99 -10.22 -10.60 11.40
C ILE A 99 -10.16 -11.90 10.58
N LYS A 100 -9.92 -13.02 11.27
CA LYS A 100 -9.81 -14.35 10.65
C LYS A 100 -11.02 -14.63 9.74
N ASN A 101 -10.75 -15.15 8.55
CA ASN A 101 -11.73 -15.49 7.50
C ASN A 101 -12.51 -14.30 6.88
N LYS A 102 -12.16 -13.05 7.19
CA LYS A 102 -12.84 -11.86 6.63
C LYS A 102 -12.14 -11.23 5.41
N TYR A 103 -11.07 -11.87 4.92
CA TYR A 103 -10.31 -11.39 3.74
C TYR A 103 -11.16 -11.26 2.47
N ARG A 104 -11.95 -12.29 2.13
CA ARG A 104 -12.83 -12.28 0.94
C ARG A 104 -13.93 -11.22 1.03
N PRO A 105 -14.71 -11.14 2.13
CA PRO A 105 -15.68 -10.05 2.32
C PRO A 105 -15.08 -8.65 2.17
N PHE A 106 -13.88 -8.44 2.72
CA PHE A 106 -13.19 -7.15 2.57
C PHE A 106 -12.85 -6.86 1.11
N CYS A 107 -12.23 -7.81 0.40
CA CYS A 107 -11.88 -7.64 -1.01
C CYS A 107 -13.12 -7.35 -1.87
N GLN A 108 -14.23 -8.06 -1.64
CA GLN A 108 -15.48 -7.81 -2.34
C GLN A 108 -16.01 -6.40 -2.09
N THR A 109 -16.02 -5.96 -0.82
CA THR A 109 -16.47 -4.61 -0.43
C THR A 109 -15.58 -3.52 -1.04
N LEU A 110 -14.27 -3.72 -1.01
CA LEU A 110 -13.28 -2.81 -1.57
C LEU A 110 -13.44 -2.68 -3.09
N LEU A 111 -13.50 -3.80 -3.82
CA LEU A 111 -13.64 -3.79 -5.28
C LEU A 111 -15.00 -3.22 -5.72
N SER A 112 -16.06 -3.45 -4.93
CA SER A 112 -17.35 -2.79 -5.14
C SER A 112 -17.24 -1.28 -4.98
N TRP A 113 -16.52 -0.81 -3.96
CA TRP A 113 -16.28 0.62 -3.74
C TRP A 113 -15.48 1.22 -4.90
N VAL A 114 -14.36 0.62 -5.30
CA VAL A 114 -13.54 1.03 -6.46
C VAL A 114 -14.39 1.23 -7.72
N LYS A 115 -15.28 0.27 -8.03
CA LYS A 115 -16.19 0.36 -9.17
C LYS A 115 -17.19 1.51 -9.02
N SER A 116 -17.84 1.62 -7.86
CA SER A 116 -18.84 2.66 -7.60
C SER A 116 -18.24 4.08 -7.64
N SER A 117 -17.01 4.24 -7.15
CA SER A 117 -16.27 5.49 -7.14
C SER A 117 -15.62 5.82 -8.48
N LYS A 118 -15.59 4.87 -9.42
CA LYS A 118 -15.02 5.03 -10.78
C LYS A 118 -13.54 5.42 -10.75
N CYS A 119 -12.77 4.88 -9.80
CA CYS A 119 -11.32 5.04 -9.79
C CYS A 119 -10.73 4.53 -11.12
N ALA A 120 -9.73 5.23 -11.66
CA ALA A 120 -9.07 4.83 -12.90
C ALA A 120 -8.32 3.50 -12.74
N ARG A 121 -7.61 3.36 -11.61
CA ARG A 121 -6.81 2.18 -11.28
C ARG A 121 -6.58 2.09 -9.78
N VAL A 122 -6.18 0.91 -9.34
CA VAL A 122 -5.71 0.64 -7.98
C VAL A 122 -4.21 0.33 -8.01
N VAL A 123 -3.45 0.87 -7.08
CA VAL A 123 -2.05 0.49 -6.82
C VAL A 123 -1.98 -0.07 -5.41
N LEU A 124 -1.64 -1.34 -5.29
CA LEU A 124 -1.50 -2.05 -4.04
C LEU A 124 -0.01 -2.14 -3.66
N LEU A 125 0.36 -1.59 -2.51
CA LEU A 125 1.69 -1.72 -1.94
C LEU A 125 1.74 -2.93 -1.01
N SER A 126 2.60 -3.90 -1.30
CA SER A 126 2.68 -5.17 -0.58
C SER A 126 4.13 -5.54 -0.24
N SER A 127 4.28 -6.62 0.50
CA SER A 127 5.54 -7.31 0.72
C SER A 127 5.36 -8.83 0.65
N SER A 128 6.49 -9.55 0.63
CA SER A 128 6.55 -11.02 0.61
C SER A 128 7.76 -11.51 1.39
N HIS A 129 7.72 -12.72 1.94
CA HIS A 129 8.81 -13.27 2.74
C HIS A 129 10.08 -13.47 1.91
N ALA A 130 11.17 -12.79 2.30
CA ALA A 130 12.46 -12.88 1.59
C ALA A 130 13.13 -14.25 1.69
N TYR A 131 12.85 -15.01 2.76
CA TYR A 131 13.42 -16.35 2.99
C TYR A 131 12.72 -17.47 2.19
N GLN A 132 11.63 -17.16 1.48
CA GLN A 132 10.94 -18.09 0.59
C GLN A 132 11.12 -17.73 -0.89
N ARG A 133 12.15 -16.94 -1.21
CA ARG A 133 12.52 -16.63 -2.59
C ARG A 133 13.17 -17.84 -3.27
N ASP A 134 12.87 -18.01 -4.55
CA ASP A 134 13.62 -18.92 -5.42
C ASP A 134 14.92 -18.28 -5.95
N ASP A 135 15.70 -19.06 -6.69
CA ASP A 135 16.99 -18.64 -7.23
C ASP A 135 16.86 -17.44 -8.18
N GLU A 136 15.79 -17.35 -8.97
CA GLU A 136 15.55 -16.24 -9.88
C GLU A 136 15.25 -14.94 -9.11
N GLN A 137 14.50 -15.07 -8.02
CA GLN A 137 14.14 -13.97 -7.11
C GLN A 137 15.29 -13.49 -6.23
N LEU A 138 16.33 -14.30 -6.05
CA LEU A 138 17.57 -13.89 -5.38
C LEU A 138 18.44 -12.99 -6.27
N LEU A 139 18.26 -13.02 -7.60
CA LEU A 139 19.05 -12.25 -8.55
C LEU A 139 18.49 -10.82 -8.75
N GLY A 140 19.31 -9.82 -8.44
CA GLY A 140 19.02 -8.41 -8.69
C GLY A 140 18.15 -7.77 -7.61
N THR A 141 17.27 -6.85 -8.02
CA THR A 141 16.41 -6.10 -7.08
C THR A 141 15.42 -7.02 -6.34
N PRO A 142 15.14 -6.79 -5.04
CA PRO A 142 14.09 -7.50 -4.30
C PRO A 142 12.68 -6.92 -4.54
N LEU A 143 12.52 -5.98 -5.48
CA LEU A 143 11.25 -5.38 -5.85
C LEU A 143 10.62 -6.13 -7.03
N ARG A 144 9.30 -6.30 -6.99
CA ARG A 144 8.50 -6.91 -8.06
C ARG A 144 7.23 -6.14 -8.30
N TYR A 145 6.68 -6.29 -9.50
CA TYR A 145 5.34 -5.80 -9.82
C TYR A 145 4.45 -6.90 -10.38
N LEU A 146 3.14 -6.68 -10.32
CA LEU A 146 2.12 -7.42 -11.08
C LEU A 146 1.16 -6.43 -11.70
N LEU A 147 0.70 -6.69 -12.92
CA LEU A 147 -0.33 -5.89 -13.58
C LEU A 147 -1.51 -6.78 -13.97
N THR A 148 -2.71 -6.28 -13.73
CA THR A 148 -3.91 -6.89 -14.32
C THR A 148 -3.85 -6.76 -15.85
N PRO A 149 -4.42 -7.69 -16.63
CA PRO A 149 -4.30 -7.70 -18.09
C PRO A 149 -4.69 -6.39 -18.79
N ASP A 150 -5.69 -5.67 -18.26
CA ASP A 150 -6.11 -4.39 -18.85
C ASP A 150 -5.18 -3.23 -18.52
N LEU A 151 -4.51 -3.27 -17.37
CA LEU A 151 -3.50 -2.28 -17.00
C LEU A 151 -2.18 -2.54 -17.74
N GLU A 152 -1.80 -3.82 -17.92
CA GLU A 152 -0.63 -4.25 -18.70
C GLU A 152 -0.64 -3.62 -20.10
N LYS A 153 -1.78 -3.66 -20.80
CA LYS A 153 -1.94 -3.03 -22.12
C LYS A 153 -1.64 -1.52 -22.11
N ALA A 154 -1.91 -0.85 -21.00
CA ALA A 154 -1.75 0.60 -20.87
C ALA A 154 -0.35 1.02 -20.41
N VAL A 155 0.32 0.23 -19.56
CA VAL A 155 1.59 0.64 -18.91
C VAL A 155 2.74 -0.36 -19.05
N GLY A 156 2.55 -1.51 -19.69
CA GLY A 156 3.60 -2.53 -19.86
C GLY A 156 4.80 -2.06 -20.69
N GLY A 157 4.61 -1.08 -21.60
CA GLY A 157 5.73 -0.39 -22.26
C GLY A 157 6.62 0.35 -21.26
N LEU A 158 6.00 1.12 -20.36
CA LEU A 158 6.69 1.90 -19.33
C LEU A 158 7.42 0.99 -18.33
N MET A 159 6.82 -0.14 -17.93
CA MET A 159 7.49 -1.09 -17.01
C MET A 159 8.79 -1.67 -17.62
N ARG A 160 8.79 -1.90 -18.93
CA ARG A 160 9.99 -2.33 -19.68
C ARG A 160 11.03 -1.22 -19.78
N GLU A 161 10.62 0.02 -20.04
CA GLU A 161 11.52 1.18 -20.06
C GLU A 161 12.19 1.42 -18.70
N LEU A 162 11.46 1.20 -17.61
CA LEU A 162 11.98 1.27 -16.24
C LEU A 162 12.84 0.06 -15.85
N ASN A 163 12.94 -0.96 -16.71
CA ASN A 163 13.62 -2.24 -16.44
C ASN A 163 13.13 -2.91 -15.14
N TRP A 164 11.82 -2.82 -14.89
CA TRP A 164 11.20 -3.43 -13.72
C TRP A 164 11.03 -4.94 -13.91
N LYS A 165 11.13 -5.69 -12.81
CA LYS A 165 10.91 -7.15 -12.81
C LYS A 165 9.48 -7.49 -12.43
N GLU A 166 8.78 -8.20 -13.30
CA GLU A 166 7.47 -8.79 -12.98
C GLU A 166 7.64 -9.93 -11.98
N MET A 167 6.65 -10.12 -11.10
CA MET A 167 6.63 -11.22 -10.15
C MET A 167 6.52 -12.57 -10.88
N GLU A 168 7.47 -13.45 -10.61
CA GLU A 168 7.60 -14.74 -11.24
C GLU A 168 6.50 -15.70 -10.78
N GLU A 169 5.99 -16.52 -11.71
CA GLU A 169 5.16 -17.66 -11.35
C GLU A 169 6.03 -18.86 -11.01
N VAL A 170 5.73 -19.47 -9.86
CA VAL A 170 6.50 -20.59 -9.31
C VAL A 170 5.76 -21.90 -9.56
N ALA A 171 6.49 -23.00 -9.70
CA ALA A 171 5.87 -24.32 -9.79
C ALA A 171 4.96 -24.57 -8.58
N ALA A 172 3.71 -24.96 -8.82
CA ALA A 172 2.75 -25.25 -7.76
C ALA A 172 3.20 -26.44 -6.90
N TYR A 173 3.93 -27.38 -7.51
CA TYR A 173 4.50 -28.56 -6.86
C TYR A 173 5.96 -28.76 -7.29
N PRO A 174 6.90 -27.99 -6.71
CA PRO A 174 8.31 -28.08 -7.08
C PRO A 174 8.84 -29.51 -6.93
N GLY A 175 9.45 -30.04 -7.98
CA GLY A 175 10.01 -31.40 -7.99
C GLY A 175 9.02 -32.54 -8.21
N ILE A 176 7.71 -32.25 -8.35
CA ILE A 176 6.68 -33.23 -8.75
C ILE A 176 6.12 -32.88 -10.12
N ASN A 177 5.73 -31.62 -10.33
CA ASN A 177 5.23 -31.14 -11.61
C ASN A 177 5.54 -29.64 -11.78
N ASP A 178 6.53 -29.35 -12.62
CA ASP A 178 6.98 -27.98 -12.89
C ASP A 178 6.18 -27.30 -14.02
N THR A 179 5.22 -28.00 -14.64
CA THR A 179 4.38 -27.42 -15.71
C THR A 179 3.24 -26.56 -15.18
N GLU A 180 2.71 -26.88 -13.99
CA GLU A 180 1.69 -26.06 -13.34
C GLU A 180 2.36 -24.93 -12.59
N LYS A 181 2.35 -23.72 -13.17
CA LYS A 181 2.85 -22.52 -12.51
C LYS A 181 1.72 -21.76 -11.84
N ALA A 182 2.02 -21.17 -10.68
CA ALA A 182 1.07 -20.40 -9.91
C ALA A 182 1.76 -19.20 -9.25
N LEU A 183 1.03 -18.09 -9.19
CA LEU A 183 1.45 -16.93 -8.41
C LEU A 183 1.55 -17.30 -6.92
N HIS A 184 2.72 -17.11 -6.31
CA HIS A 184 2.97 -17.40 -4.90
C HIS A 184 3.53 -16.15 -4.20
N ILE A 185 2.81 -15.63 -3.20
CA ILE A 185 3.20 -14.41 -2.46
C ILE A 185 3.10 -14.69 -0.96
N PRO A 186 4.10 -15.40 -0.38
CA PRO A 186 4.07 -15.81 1.00
C PRO A 186 4.17 -14.59 1.94
N GLY A 187 3.33 -14.55 2.97
CA GLY A 187 3.22 -13.39 3.84
C GLY A 187 2.57 -12.16 3.17
N GLY A 188 2.08 -12.28 1.93
CA GLY A 188 1.46 -11.18 1.18
C GLY A 188 0.05 -10.79 1.62
N GLY A 189 -0.49 -11.38 2.70
CA GLY A 189 -1.84 -11.06 3.19
C GLY A 189 -2.91 -11.24 2.12
N ILE A 190 -3.66 -10.17 1.84
CA ILE A 190 -4.75 -10.19 0.82
C ILE A 190 -4.26 -10.05 -0.62
N THR A 191 -2.97 -9.82 -0.87
CA THR A 191 -2.44 -9.40 -2.17
C THR A 191 -2.82 -10.34 -3.31
N LYS A 192 -2.53 -11.65 -3.18
CA LYS A 192 -2.87 -12.65 -4.21
C LYS A 192 -4.38 -12.67 -4.48
N LEU A 193 -5.19 -12.72 -3.43
CA LEU A 193 -6.65 -12.77 -3.53
C LEU A 193 -7.20 -11.52 -4.24
N LEU A 194 -6.76 -10.33 -3.79
CA LEU A 194 -7.23 -9.06 -4.31
C LEU A 194 -6.82 -8.86 -5.78
N PHE A 195 -5.60 -9.27 -6.14
CA PHE A 195 -5.12 -9.25 -7.52
C PHE A 195 -5.94 -10.18 -8.43
N THR A 196 -6.10 -11.45 -8.04
CA THR A 196 -6.89 -12.43 -8.83
C THR A 196 -8.35 -12.00 -8.99
N GLU A 197 -8.99 -11.51 -7.92
CA GLU A 197 -10.35 -10.97 -8.00
C GLU A 197 -10.42 -9.74 -8.91
N SER A 198 -9.40 -8.88 -8.91
CA SER A 198 -9.33 -7.71 -9.80
C SER A 198 -9.21 -8.11 -11.27
N CYS A 199 -8.35 -9.09 -11.59
CA CYS A 199 -8.27 -9.68 -12.94
C CYS A 199 -9.65 -10.20 -13.38
N SER A 200 -10.32 -10.99 -12.54
CA SER A 200 -11.63 -11.57 -12.89
C SER A 200 -12.74 -10.54 -13.08
N LYS A 201 -12.61 -9.37 -12.45
CA LYS A 201 -13.62 -8.30 -12.45
C LYS A 201 -13.31 -7.17 -13.43
N GLY A 202 -12.23 -7.25 -14.19
CA GLY A 202 -11.77 -6.21 -15.13
C GLY A 202 -11.40 -4.90 -14.44
N ILE A 203 -10.87 -4.96 -13.22
CA ILE A 203 -10.41 -3.78 -12.49
C ILE A 203 -8.93 -3.58 -12.81
N GLN A 204 -8.55 -2.40 -13.28
CA GLN A 204 -7.14 -2.05 -13.49
C GLN A 204 -6.42 -1.97 -12.14
N MET A 205 -5.52 -2.90 -11.89
CA MET A 205 -4.73 -2.95 -10.67
C MET A 205 -3.27 -3.25 -10.96
N ALA A 206 -2.40 -2.51 -10.28
CA ALA A 206 -0.99 -2.85 -10.12
C ALA A 206 -0.73 -3.29 -8.69
N VAL A 207 0.12 -4.29 -8.51
CA VAL A 207 0.73 -4.60 -7.22
C VAL A 207 2.20 -4.22 -7.32
N LEU A 208 2.70 -3.44 -6.39
CA LEU A 208 4.14 -3.23 -6.19
C LEU A 208 4.50 -3.90 -4.87
N LEU A 209 5.51 -4.77 -4.89
CA LEU A 209 5.89 -5.50 -3.69
C LEU A 209 7.40 -5.57 -3.51
N LYS A 210 7.81 -5.71 -2.25
CA LYS A 210 9.19 -5.95 -1.86
C LYS A 210 9.32 -7.25 -1.08
N PHE A 211 10.33 -8.05 -1.39
CA PHE A 211 10.75 -9.13 -0.51
C PHE A 211 11.46 -8.58 0.73
N CYS A 212 10.99 -8.95 1.92
CA CYS A 212 11.56 -8.52 3.20
C CYS A 212 11.48 -9.62 4.28
N SER A 213 12.23 -9.42 5.35
CA SER A 213 12.11 -10.16 6.61
C SER A 213 11.41 -9.28 7.64
N GLU A 214 10.82 -9.87 8.68
CA GLU A 214 10.32 -9.11 9.84
C GLU A 214 11.46 -8.36 10.55
N GLY A 215 11.17 -7.20 11.12
CA GLY A 215 12.12 -6.42 11.90
C GLY A 215 11.98 -4.92 11.66
N ASP A 216 13.11 -4.23 11.55
CA ASP A 216 13.13 -2.83 11.12
C ASP A 216 12.97 -2.75 9.60
N ASN A 217 11.74 -2.50 9.16
CA ASN A 217 11.38 -2.39 7.76
C ASN A 217 11.25 -0.94 7.27
N ILE A 218 11.80 0.03 8.02
CA ILE A 218 11.89 1.43 7.56
C ILE A 218 12.61 1.50 6.19
N PRO A 219 13.82 0.93 6.00
CA PRO A 219 14.51 0.99 4.72
C PRO A 219 13.71 0.33 3.58
N ASP A 220 12.97 -0.73 3.89
CA ASP A 220 12.13 -1.44 2.93
C ASP A 220 10.96 -0.58 2.47
N ALA A 221 10.36 0.20 3.37
CA ALA A 221 9.30 1.15 3.05
C ALA A 221 9.80 2.26 2.14
N PHE A 222 10.99 2.80 2.41
CA PHE A 222 11.64 3.79 1.53
C PHE A 222 11.93 3.21 0.14
N ALA A 223 12.44 1.98 0.06
CA ALA A 223 12.67 1.32 -1.23
C ALA A 223 11.36 1.15 -2.01
N LEU A 224 10.29 0.70 -1.35
CA LEU A 224 8.99 0.48 -2.00
C LEU A 224 8.32 1.79 -2.44
N VAL A 225 8.41 2.87 -1.66
CA VAL A 225 7.81 4.16 -2.04
C VAL A 225 8.63 4.85 -3.14
N ASN A 226 9.95 4.70 -3.17
CA ASN A 226 10.78 5.17 -4.28
C ASN A 226 10.43 4.44 -5.58
N TYR A 227 10.25 3.12 -5.50
CA TYR A 227 9.77 2.30 -6.61
C TYR A 227 8.40 2.79 -7.12
N LEU A 228 7.45 3.08 -6.22
CA LEU A 228 6.18 3.71 -6.60
C LEU A 228 6.38 5.06 -7.31
N ASN A 229 7.32 5.87 -6.84
CA ASN A 229 7.52 7.23 -7.32
C ASN A 229 8.24 7.31 -8.67
N GLU A 230 9.09 6.34 -9.00
CA GLU A 230 9.64 6.18 -10.36
C GLU A 230 8.52 6.12 -11.41
N TRP A 231 7.40 5.46 -11.09
CA TRP A 231 6.24 5.37 -11.97
C TRP A 231 5.28 6.55 -11.82
N LEU A 232 4.81 6.84 -10.61
CA LEU A 232 3.74 7.81 -10.40
C LEU A 232 4.21 9.27 -10.31
N GLN A 233 5.52 9.50 -10.12
CA GLN A 233 6.13 10.84 -9.99
C GLN A 233 5.34 11.74 -9.03
N LEU A 234 4.99 11.19 -7.86
CA LEU A 234 4.24 11.87 -6.81
C LEU A 234 5.00 13.07 -6.28
N ILE A 235 6.32 12.96 -6.16
CA ILE A 235 7.23 14.06 -5.86
C ILE A 235 8.18 14.27 -7.04
N LYS A 236 8.47 15.54 -7.35
CA LYS A 236 9.47 15.86 -8.37
C LYS A 236 10.85 15.62 -7.77
N SER A 237 11.66 14.80 -8.43
CA SER A 237 13.05 14.66 -8.05
C SER A 237 13.78 15.95 -8.43
N GLU A 238 13.93 16.86 -7.48
CA GLU A 238 14.90 17.94 -7.61
C GLU A 238 16.29 17.32 -7.49
N SER A 239 17.20 17.75 -8.35
CA SER A 239 18.54 17.21 -8.58
C SER A 239 19.42 17.18 -7.31
N SER A 240 19.20 16.20 -6.42
CA SER A 240 20.04 15.95 -5.26
C SER A 240 20.08 14.46 -4.91
N THR A 241 21.22 14.07 -4.35
CA THR A 241 21.82 12.73 -4.33
C THR A 241 21.20 11.72 -3.36
N ASP A 242 20.01 11.97 -2.80
CA ASP A 242 19.32 11.03 -1.89
C ASP A 242 17.80 11.07 -2.06
N ALA A 243 17.23 10.13 -2.81
CA ALA A 243 15.77 10.01 -3.00
C ALA A 243 15.00 9.78 -1.68
N SER A 244 15.66 9.23 -0.65
CA SER A 244 15.10 9.05 0.69
C SER A 244 14.86 10.38 1.42
N SER A 245 15.67 11.41 1.15
CA SER A 245 15.57 12.71 1.82
C SER A 245 14.30 13.50 1.48
N GLN A 246 13.59 13.11 0.42
CA GLN A 246 12.40 13.80 -0.04
C GLN A 246 11.11 13.32 0.66
N TRP A 247 11.15 12.16 1.31
CA TRP A 247 9.97 11.63 2.02
C TRP A 247 9.98 12.06 3.49
N LYS A 248 8.85 12.62 3.93
CA LYS A 248 8.62 13.02 5.32
C LYS A 248 8.18 11.82 6.15
N ILE A 249 9.03 11.39 7.07
CA ILE A 249 8.69 10.40 8.09
C ILE A 249 7.55 10.95 8.97
N PRO A 250 6.47 10.18 9.20
CA PRO A 250 5.37 10.62 10.07
C PRO A 250 5.81 10.68 11.53
N SER A 251 5.18 11.58 12.32
CA SER A 251 5.54 11.79 13.73
C SER A 251 5.40 10.54 14.60
N SER A 252 4.44 9.67 14.28
CA SER A 252 4.25 8.38 14.95
C SER A 252 5.49 7.46 14.93
N TRP A 253 6.37 7.58 13.94
CA TRP A 253 7.56 6.73 13.88
C TRP A 253 8.64 7.13 14.89
N ARG A 254 8.53 8.32 15.52
CA ARG A 254 9.48 8.78 16.55
C ARG A 254 9.60 7.82 17.74
N LEU A 255 8.53 7.07 18.03
CA LEU A 255 8.45 6.13 19.15
C LEU A 255 8.26 4.68 18.67
N LEU A 256 8.68 4.36 17.43
CA LEU A 256 8.53 3.01 16.87
C LEU A 256 9.28 1.95 17.69
N PHE A 257 10.39 2.34 18.31
CA PHE A 257 11.17 1.50 19.23
C PHE A 257 10.92 1.83 20.71
N GLY A 258 9.79 2.49 21.01
CA GLY A 258 9.45 2.98 22.34
C GLY A 258 10.07 4.34 22.66
N SER A 259 9.72 4.88 23.82
CA SER A 259 10.44 6.01 24.41
C SER A 259 11.82 5.57 24.88
N GLY A 260 12.78 6.49 24.95
CA GLY A 260 14.10 6.21 25.51
C GLY A 260 14.01 5.48 26.85
N LEU A 261 14.98 4.61 27.12
CA LEU A 261 15.01 3.81 28.34
C LEU A 261 14.95 4.76 29.55
N PRO A 262 14.06 4.49 30.53
CA PRO A 262 14.02 5.26 31.76
C PRO A 262 15.42 5.37 32.36
N PRO A 263 15.93 6.59 32.65
CA PRO A 263 17.26 6.76 33.23
C PRO A 263 17.44 5.98 34.53
N ALA A 264 16.35 5.68 35.25
CA ALA A 264 16.34 4.87 36.47
C ALA A 264 16.65 3.38 36.27
N LEU A 265 16.74 2.89 35.02
CA LEU A 265 17.12 1.51 34.71
C LEU A 265 18.64 1.32 34.52
N PHE A 266 19.44 2.39 34.62
CA PHE A 266 20.90 2.39 34.50
C PHE A 266 21.57 3.05 35.70
#